data_AF-A0A2R6NWH6-F1
#
_entry.id   AF-A0A2R6NWH6-F1
#
_cell.length_a   1.000
_cell.length_b   1.000
_cell.length_c   1.000
_cell.angle_alpha   90.00
_cell.angle_beta   90.00
_cell.angle_gamma   90.00
#
_symmetry.space_group_name_H-M   'P 1'
#
loop_
_entity.id
_entity.type
_entity.pdbx_description
1 polymer ?
#
loop_
_entity_poly.entity_id
_entity_poly.type
_entity_poly.pdbx_seq_one_letter_code
_entity_poly.pdbx_strand_id
1 'polypeptide(L)'
;EKLRAGVRVVTERKQKDLEADLVEAERVMNERTWRRERQKVTGKLSKTKGQLEESTEKKERNKLEKPLLELRVNLNYIMHHPKLKNCISLFPPEVRQQQPEEGNGGSSEKDRKKQTVEETNAQREESRHNNSDILKNTA
;
A
#
# COMPACT_ATOMS: atom_id res chain seq x y z
N GLU A 1 -38.61 -9.25 25.02
CA GLU A 1 -38.92 -10.54 24.35
C GLU A 1 -37.70 -11.45 24.31
N LYS A 2 -37.87 -12.76 24.55
CA LYS A 2 -36.80 -13.77 24.37
C LYS A 2 -37.02 -14.48 23.03
N LEU A 3 -36.13 -14.26 22.06
CA LEU A 3 -36.16 -14.97 20.77
C LEU A 3 -36.12 -16.48 20.97
N ARG A 4 -36.96 -17.21 20.22
CA ARG A 4 -37.03 -18.68 20.21
C ARG A 4 -35.66 -19.26 19.81
N ALA A 5 -35.22 -20.31 20.47
CA ALA A 5 -33.85 -20.85 20.33
C ALA A 5 -33.44 -21.13 18.87
N GLY A 6 -34.35 -21.65 18.04
CA GLY A 6 -34.08 -21.90 16.62
C GLY A 6 -33.80 -20.61 15.81
N VAL A 7 -34.44 -19.50 16.15
CA VAL A 7 -34.20 -18.20 15.50
C VAL A 7 -32.81 -17.68 15.85
N ARG A 8 -32.36 -17.85 17.10
CA ARG A 8 -31.01 -17.44 17.54
C ARG A 8 -29.91 -18.16 16.77
N VAL A 9 -30.04 -19.48 16.63
CA VAL A 9 -29.05 -20.29 15.89
C VAL A 9 -28.99 -19.88 14.42
N VAL A 10 -30.15 -19.59 13.81
CA VAL A 10 -30.20 -19.11 12.41
C VAL A 10 -29.56 -17.72 12.27
N THR A 11 -29.83 -16.80 13.20
CA THR A 11 -29.22 -15.47 13.18
C THR A 11 -27.71 -15.52 13.40
N GLU A 12 -27.23 -16.38 14.31
CA GLU A 12 -25.79 -16.55 14.57
C GLU A 12 -25.06 -17.16 13.38
N ARG A 13 -25.66 -18.14 12.69
CA ARG A 13 -25.11 -18.70 11.45
C ARG A 13 -25.02 -17.63 10.37
N LYS A 14 -26.12 -16.92 10.13
CA LYS A 14 -26.17 -15.84 9.13
C LYS A 14 -25.18 -14.72 9.45
N GLN A 15 -24.98 -14.39 10.72
CA GLN A 15 -24.00 -13.41 11.14
C GLN A 15 -22.58 -13.87 10.80
N LYS A 16 -22.22 -15.12 11.12
CA LYS A 16 -20.91 -15.70 10.78
C LYS A 16 -20.68 -15.76 9.27
N ASP A 17 -21.70 -16.10 8.49
CA ASP A 17 -21.61 -16.15 7.03
C ASP A 17 -21.34 -14.73 6.47
N LEU A 18 -22.05 -13.71 6.95
CA LEU A 18 -21.83 -12.32 6.55
C LEU A 18 -20.46 -11.78 6.97
N GLU A 19 -19.97 -12.15 8.16
CA GLU A 19 -18.62 -11.81 8.61
C GLU A 19 -17.55 -12.44 7.71
N ALA A 20 -17.74 -13.70 7.29
CA ALA A 20 -16.83 -14.38 6.36
C ALA A 20 -16.83 -13.72 4.96
N ASP A 21 -18.02 -13.39 4.44
CA ASP A 21 -18.16 -12.70 3.15
C ASP A 21 -17.50 -11.32 3.17
N LEU A 22 -17.62 -10.58 4.28
CA LEU A 22 -16.99 -9.28 4.46
C LEU A 22 -15.47 -9.39 4.43
N VAL A 23 -14.89 -10.33 5.18
CA VAL A 23 -13.43 -10.55 5.21
C VAL A 23 -12.89 -10.92 3.83
N GLU A 24 -13.59 -11.77 3.08
CA GLU A 24 -13.17 -12.14 1.72
C GLU A 24 -13.31 -10.95 0.75
N ALA A 25 -14.38 -10.17 0.85
CA ALA A 25 -14.55 -8.96 0.04
C ALA A 25 -13.43 -7.93 0.29
N GLU A 26 -13.06 -7.70 1.56
CA GLU A 26 -11.94 -6.84 1.93
C GLU A 26 -10.61 -7.35 1.38
N ARG A 27 -10.36 -8.65 1.48
CA ARG A 27 -9.16 -9.28 0.92
C ARG A 27 -9.07 -9.08 -0.60
N VAL A 28 -10.16 -9.30 -1.33
CA VAL A 28 -10.21 -9.11 -2.78
C VAL A 28 -9.96 -7.64 -3.16
N MET A 29 -10.55 -6.69 -2.44
CA MET A 29 -10.34 -5.26 -2.67
C MET A 29 -8.89 -4.84 -2.39
N ASN A 30 -8.31 -5.33 -1.30
CA ASN A 30 -6.90 -5.10 -0.97
C ASN A 30 -5.98 -5.70 -2.04
N GLU A 31 -6.21 -6.93 -2.50
CA GLU A 31 -5.41 -7.55 -3.55
C GLU A 31 -5.47 -6.79 -4.87
N ARG A 32 -6.66 -6.31 -5.27
CA ARG A 32 -6.83 -5.45 -6.45
C ARG A 32 -6.02 -4.16 -6.32
N THR A 33 -5.99 -3.57 -5.12
CA THR A 33 -5.25 -2.33 -4.84
C THR A 33 -3.74 -2.59 -4.89
N TRP A 34 -3.24 -3.63 -4.24
CA TRP A 34 -1.84 -4.05 -4.29
C TRP A 34 -1.37 -4.37 -5.70
N ARG A 35 -2.21 -5.03 -6.52
CA ARG A 35 -1.90 -5.28 -7.93
C ARG A 35 -1.69 -3.97 -8.70
N ARG A 36 -2.55 -2.98 -8.51
CA ARG A 36 -2.43 -1.66 -9.17
C ARG A 36 -1.18 -0.91 -8.70
N GLU A 37 -0.89 -0.91 -7.40
CA GLU A 37 0.31 -0.27 -6.86
C GLU A 37 1.59 -0.95 -7.38
N ARG A 38 1.61 -2.29 -7.46
CA ARG A 38 2.73 -3.05 -8.06
C ARG A 38 2.97 -2.65 -9.51
N GLN A 39 1.91 -2.55 -10.32
CA GLN A 39 2.04 -2.13 -11.71
C GLN A 39 2.63 -0.72 -11.83
N LYS A 40 2.21 0.23 -10.99
CA LYS A 40 2.77 1.58 -10.96
C LYS A 40 4.26 1.58 -10.61
N VAL A 41 4.69 0.84 -9.58
CA VAL A 41 6.11 0.77 -9.19
C VAL A 41 6.94 0.12 -10.29
N THR A 42 6.49 -1.01 -10.85
CA THR A 42 7.21 -1.71 -11.91
C THR A 42 7.39 -0.85 -13.16
N GLY A 43 6.35 -0.10 -13.56
CA GLY A 43 6.42 0.81 -14.70
C GLY A 43 7.37 1.99 -14.48
N LYS A 44 7.41 2.54 -13.25
CA LYS A 44 8.41 3.57 -12.91
C LYS A 44 9.82 2.99 -12.89
N LEU A 45 9.99 1.78 -12.36
CA LEU A 45 11.28 1.12 -12.24
C LEU A 45 11.87 0.75 -13.61
N SER A 46 11.05 0.30 -14.58
CA SER A 46 11.52 0.07 -15.95
C SER A 46 11.93 1.37 -16.62
N LYS A 47 11.16 2.46 -16.45
CA LYS A 47 11.49 3.78 -17.00
C LYS A 47 12.82 4.32 -16.42
N THR A 48 12.98 4.30 -15.11
CA THR A 48 14.22 4.78 -14.46
C THR A 48 15.43 3.94 -14.84
N LYS A 49 15.27 2.62 -15.03
CA LYS A 49 16.34 1.76 -15.57
C LYS A 49 16.72 2.16 -17.00
N GLY A 50 15.74 2.34 -17.88
CA GLY A 50 16.01 2.78 -19.26
C GLY A 50 16.72 4.13 -19.30
N GLN A 51 16.29 5.09 -18.47
CA GLN A 51 16.97 6.38 -18.34
C GLN A 51 18.41 6.25 -17.83
N LEU A 52 18.69 5.31 -16.93
CA LEU A 52 20.04 5.06 -16.42
C LEU A 52 20.96 4.48 -17.50
N GLU A 53 20.43 3.62 -18.36
CA GLU A 53 21.15 3.04 -19.50
C GLU A 53 21.44 4.10 -20.57
N GLU A 54 20.47 4.97 -20.87
CA GLU A 54 20.57 6.04 -21.88
C GLU A 54 21.43 7.23 -21.42
N SER A 55 21.40 7.59 -20.13
CA SER A 55 22.24 8.68 -19.60
C SER A 55 23.72 8.30 -19.71
N THR A 56 24.48 9.07 -20.49
CA THR A 56 25.94 8.98 -20.59
C THR A 56 26.65 9.80 -19.51
N GLU A 57 25.97 10.77 -18.91
CA GLU A 57 26.51 11.63 -17.86
C GLU A 57 26.48 10.98 -16.46
N LYS A 58 27.64 10.92 -15.81
CA LYS A 58 27.79 10.39 -14.44
C LYS A 58 26.94 11.14 -13.41
N LYS A 59 26.73 12.45 -13.60
CA LYS A 59 25.92 13.28 -12.69
C LYS A 59 24.43 12.93 -12.77
N GLU A 60 23.92 12.63 -13.96
CA GLU A 60 22.53 12.22 -14.16
C GLU A 60 22.27 10.81 -13.64
N ARG A 61 23.23 9.89 -13.85
CA ARG A 61 23.16 8.54 -13.28
C ARG A 61 23.02 8.57 -11.76
N ASN A 62 23.86 9.34 -11.07
CA ASN A 62 23.79 9.49 -9.63
C ASN A 62 22.45 10.09 -9.14
N LYS A 63 21.80 10.95 -9.95
CA LYS A 63 20.47 11.49 -9.63
C LYS A 63 19.37 10.43 -9.79
N LEU A 64 19.53 9.50 -10.72
CA LEU A 64 18.57 8.42 -11.01
C LEU A 64 18.74 7.19 -10.08
N GLU A 65 19.92 7.01 -9.48
CA GLU A 65 20.18 5.92 -8.52
C GLU A 65 19.34 6.03 -7.23
N LYS A 66 19.20 7.24 -6.67
CA LYS A 66 18.37 7.47 -5.47
C LYS A 66 16.90 7.07 -5.68
N PRO A 67 16.18 7.57 -6.71
CA PRO A 67 14.80 7.16 -6.95
C PRO A 67 14.71 5.68 -7.37
N LEU A 68 15.72 5.12 -8.03
CA LEU A 68 15.75 3.69 -8.34
C LEU A 68 15.78 2.84 -7.06
N LEU A 69 16.61 3.22 -6.08
CA LEU A 69 16.68 2.53 -4.80
C LEU A 69 15.36 2.66 -4.03
N GLU A 70 14.75 3.85 -4.02
CA GLU A 70 13.45 4.07 -3.40
C GLU A 70 12.34 3.22 -4.05
N LEU A 71 12.31 3.13 -5.38
CA LEU A 71 11.36 2.29 -6.11
C LEU A 71 11.55 0.79 -5.82
N ARG A 72 12.80 0.33 -5.61
CA ARG A 72 13.08 -1.05 -5.20
C ARG A 72 12.57 -1.33 -3.79
N VAL A 73 12.78 -0.41 -2.84
CA VAL A 73 12.22 -0.53 -1.48
C VAL A 73 10.70 -0.56 -1.52
N ASN A 74 10.07 0.30 -2.34
CA ASN A 74 8.62 0.31 -2.51
C ASN A 74 8.08 -0.99 -3.11
N LEU A 75 8.79 -1.58 -4.08
CA LEU A 75 8.41 -2.88 -4.65
C LEU A 75 8.52 -3.99 -3.61
N ASN A 76 9.61 -3.99 -2.83
CA ASN A 76 9.83 -4.94 -1.74
C ASN A 76 8.69 -4.84 -0.70
N TYR A 77 8.35 -3.62 -0.29
CA TYR A 77 7.23 -3.38 0.60
C TYR A 77 5.91 -3.96 0.04
N ILE A 78 5.57 -3.69 -1.22
CA ILE A 78 4.35 -4.24 -1.84
C ILE A 78 4.37 -5.78 -1.89
N MET A 79 5.52 -6.39 -2.14
CA MET A 79 5.63 -7.84 -2.29
C MET A 79 5.55 -8.60 -0.96
N HIS A 80 6.05 -8.00 0.11
CA HIS A 80 6.19 -8.66 1.42
C HIS A 80 5.22 -8.14 2.48
N HIS A 81 4.45 -7.10 2.21
CA HIS A 81 3.43 -6.62 3.14
C HIS A 81 2.29 -7.65 3.29
N PRO A 82 1.82 -7.93 4.52
CA PRO A 82 0.71 -8.86 4.73
C PRO A 82 -0.53 -8.40 3.98
N LYS A 83 -1.05 -9.28 3.11
CA LYS A 83 -2.21 -9.02 2.23
C LYS A 83 -3.51 -8.71 2.98
N LEU A 84 -3.55 -9.05 4.27
CA LEU A 84 -4.69 -8.89 5.17
C LEU A 84 -4.71 -7.53 5.88
N LYS A 85 -3.65 -6.73 5.76
CA LYS A 85 -3.65 -5.35 6.27
C LYS A 85 -4.08 -4.39 5.17
N ASN A 86 -4.82 -3.35 5.56
CA ASN A 86 -5.29 -2.30 4.66
C ASN A 86 -4.16 -1.80 3.75
N CYS A 87 -4.43 -1.72 2.45
CA CYS A 87 -3.45 -1.24 1.49
C CYS A 87 -3.22 0.25 1.73
N ILE A 88 -2.09 0.60 2.36
CA ILE A 88 -1.70 2.00 2.45
C ILE A 88 -1.11 2.40 1.10
N SER A 89 -1.87 3.20 0.33
CA SER A 89 -1.53 3.56 -1.03
C SER A 89 -0.20 4.32 -1.07
N LEU A 90 0.78 3.77 -1.81
CA LEU A 90 2.10 4.39 -1.98
C LEU A 90 2.07 5.54 -2.99
N PHE A 91 1.02 5.62 -3.79
CA PHE A 91 0.78 6.71 -4.72
C PHE A 91 -0.60 7.32 -4.48
N PRO A 92 -0.70 8.28 -3.53
CA PRO A 92 -1.93 8.99 -3.25
C PRO A 92 -2.54 9.57 -4.54
N PRO A 93 -3.84 9.39 -4.78
CA PRO A 93 -4.50 9.88 -5.98
C PRO A 93 -4.46 11.42 -6.09
N GLU A 94 -4.30 12.15 -4.97
CA GLU A 94 -4.28 13.62 -4.93
C GLU A 94 -3.23 14.26 -5.85
N VAL A 95 -2.08 13.61 -6.08
CA VAL A 95 -1.04 14.16 -6.98
C VAL A 95 -1.52 14.23 -8.44
N ARG A 96 -2.64 13.58 -8.76
CA ARG A 96 -3.28 13.62 -10.09
C ARG A 96 -4.37 14.69 -10.20
N GLN A 97 -4.84 15.26 -9.10
CA GLN A 97 -5.96 16.20 -9.06
C GLN A 97 -5.48 17.59 -8.61
N GLN A 98 -4.61 18.21 -9.41
CA GLN A 98 -4.55 19.67 -9.45
C GLN A 98 -5.63 20.18 -10.41
N GLN A 99 -6.89 19.84 -10.13
CA GLN A 99 -8.07 20.57 -10.59
C GLN A 99 -9.11 20.53 -9.46
N PRO A 100 -9.77 21.67 -9.14
CA PRO A 100 -10.63 21.78 -7.98
C PRO A 100 -11.96 21.11 -8.29
N GLU A 101 -12.27 20.01 -7.61
CA GLU A 101 -13.64 19.54 -7.50
C GLU A 101 -14.05 19.69 -6.02
N GLU A 102 -14.89 20.69 -5.79
CA GLU A 102 -15.55 20.95 -4.53
C GLU A 102 -16.54 19.81 -4.25
N GLY A 103 -16.25 18.99 -3.24
CA GLY A 103 -17.10 17.90 -2.80
C GLY A 103 -17.03 17.71 -1.30
N ASN A 104 -17.89 18.44 -0.60
CA ASN A 104 -18.14 18.43 0.83
C ASN A 104 -18.24 17.02 1.45
N GLY A 105 -17.40 16.71 2.45
CA GLY A 105 -17.55 15.49 3.26
C GLY A 105 -16.43 15.21 4.27
N GLY A 106 -16.57 15.74 5.49
CA GLY A 106 -16.07 15.07 6.71
C GLY A 106 -14.64 15.38 7.18
N SER A 107 -14.54 16.27 8.17
CA SER A 107 -13.31 16.60 8.91
C SER A 107 -12.61 15.41 9.59
N SER A 108 -13.23 14.23 9.74
CA SER A 108 -12.60 13.05 10.38
C SER A 108 -11.71 12.21 9.44
N GLU A 109 -11.85 12.35 8.13
CA GLU A 109 -11.11 11.53 7.17
C GLU A 109 -9.67 12.02 6.97
N LYS A 110 -9.44 13.33 7.17
CA LYS A 110 -8.10 13.95 7.09
C LYS A 110 -7.18 13.51 8.24
N ASP A 111 -7.70 13.35 9.45
CA ASP A 111 -6.90 12.95 10.61
C ASP A 111 -6.56 11.46 10.59
N ARG A 112 -7.51 10.59 10.18
CA ARG A 112 -7.21 9.17 9.89
C ARG A 112 -6.20 9.02 8.74
N LYS A 113 -6.32 9.83 7.68
CA LYS A 113 -5.38 9.80 6.55
C LYS A 113 -3.97 10.25 6.94
N LYS A 114 -3.82 11.29 7.76
CA LYS A 114 -2.49 11.73 8.25
C LYS A 114 -1.80 10.66 9.10
N GLN A 115 -2.53 10.03 10.03
CA GLN A 115 -2.01 8.91 10.81
C GLN A 115 -1.53 7.76 9.91
N THR A 116 -2.29 7.39 8.88
CA THR A 116 -1.88 6.31 7.96
C THR A 116 -0.64 6.63 7.13
N VAL A 117 -0.40 7.90 6.76
CA VAL A 117 0.81 8.30 5.99
C VAL A 117 2.05 8.30 6.87
N GLU A 118 1.95 8.78 8.12
CA GLU A 118 3.06 8.74 9.08
C GLU A 118 3.42 7.30 9.47
N GLU A 119 2.42 6.45 9.69
CA GLU A 119 2.60 5.03 9.99
C GLU A 119 3.23 4.27 8.80
N THR A 120 2.90 4.66 7.57
CA THR A 120 3.56 4.14 6.35
C THR A 120 5.02 4.54 6.28
N ASN A 121 5.34 5.78 6.63
CA ASN A 121 6.72 6.25 6.62
C ASN A 121 7.54 5.54 7.72
N ALA A 122 6.94 5.27 8.87
CA ALA A 122 7.55 4.50 9.95
C ALA A 122 7.80 3.03 9.56
N GLN A 123 6.82 2.35 8.96
CA GLN A 123 6.99 0.98 8.46
C GLN A 123 7.97 0.90 7.28
N ARG A 124 8.08 1.98 6.49
CA ARG A 124 9.09 2.12 5.44
C ARG A 124 10.50 2.30 6.03
N GLU A 125 10.66 3.05 7.12
CA GLU A 125 11.93 3.14 7.86
C GLU A 125 12.31 1.80 8.50
N GLU A 126 11.37 1.08 9.09
CA GLU A 126 11.61 -0.26 9.64
C GLU A 126 12.05 -1.25 8.54
N SER A 127 11.41 -1.19 7.38
CA SER A 127 11.82 -1.97 6.20
C SER A 127 13.21 -1.56 5.68
N ARG A 128 13.60 -0.28 5.80
CA ARG A 128 14.96 0.18 5.46
C ARG A 128 15.98 -0.39 6.44
N HIS A 129 15.67 -0.41 7.74
CA HIS A 129 16.53 -0.96 8.79
C HIS A 129 16.73 -2.46 8.61
N ASN A 130 15.64 -3.23 8.46
CA ASN A 130 15.72 -4.68 8.27
C ASN A 130 16.49 -5.08 6.99
N ASN A 131 16.31 -4.37 5.87
CA ASN A 131 17.10 -4.64 4.67
C ASN A 131 18.58 -4.24 4.84
N SER A 132 18.89 -3.19 5.62
CA SER A 132 20.27 -2.83 5.96
C SER A 132 20.95 -3.92 6.79
N ASP A 133 20.23 -4.51 7.74
CA ASP A 133 20.78 -5.52 8.64
C ASP A 133 20.97 -6.88 7.95
N ILE A 134 20.09 -7.24 7.01
CA ILE A 134 20.30 -8.39 6.12
C ILE A 134 21.58 -8.20 5.29
N LEU A 135 21.84 -7.01 4.76
CA LEU A 135 23.06 -6.73 3.98
C LEU A 135 24.33 -6.72 4.84
N LYS A 136 24.26 -6.34 6.12
CA LYS A 136 25.41 -6.36 7.06
C LYS A 136 25.75 -7.77 7.55
N ASN A 137 24.76 -8.65 7.71
CA ASN A 137 24.97 -10.03 8.17
C ASN A 137 25.39 -11.00 7.06
N THR A 138 25.45 -10.54 5.80
CA THR A 138 25.86 -11.35 4.63
C THR A 138 27.23 -10.93 4.08
N ALA A 139 27.99 -10.11 4.84
CA ALA A 139 29.38 -9.72 4.56
C ALA A 139 30.29 -10.32 5.64
#